data_AF-A0A1D1W7K1-F1
#
_entry.id   AF-A0A1D1W7K1-F1
#
_cell.length_a   1.000
_cell.length_b   1.000
_cell.length_c   1.000
_cell.angle_alpha   90.00
_cell.angle_beta   90.00
_cell.angle_gamma   90.00
#
_symmetry.space_group_name_H-M   'P 1'
#
loop_
_entity.id
_entity.type
_entity.pdbx_description
1 polymer ?
#
loop_
_entity_poly.entity_id
_entity_poly.type
_entity_poly.pdbx_seq_one_letter_code
_entity_poly.pdbx_strand_id
1 'polypeptide(L)'
;MNLSRRNSYHNGLLYAGFNQDQGCFACGMENGFRIYNTNPVKERERQDFDGGVAYVEMLFRCNYLALIGGGDKPMYPANQVVIWDDLKKAPVIQMDFNKDVRAVKLRRGRIVVLFDNSVRVYTFTEKPQQLTVFETSHNPKGLCASCPNSDNSLLVFPSRKFGNVEVVNLANTEVAPLVIHAHKTTLACLSLNPSGTLLATASEKGTLVRVFDTMSGAQLHELRRGANNADVYCINFNVDSTLLCLSSDHGTLHVFALQRPKDKKRPSLAASVGQVVKYFGSTFSTIKLQIPGGARCICAFGSDRNTIVAICADGSYYKYIFDQDGKCSRDTFSQYLEMTDDK
;
A
#
# COMPACT_ATOMS: atom_id res chain seq x y z
N MET A 1 -2.73 -6.28 -0.28
CA MET A 1 -2.54 -7.61 -0.90
C MET A 1 -3.90 -8.20 -1.20
N ASN A 2 -4.24 -8.29 -2.49
CA ASN A 2 -5.42 -9.00 -2.96
C ASN A 2 -5.02 -10.44 -3.30
N LEU A 3 -5.63 -11.43 -2.64
CA LEU A 3 -5.25 -12.85 -2.71
C LEU A 3 -6.05 -13.65 -3.75
N SER A 4 -6.80 -12.98 -4.63
CA SER A 4 -7.69 -13.60 -5.62
C SER A 4 -8.90 -14.30 -4.97
N ARG A 5 -9.65 -15.11 -5.74
CA ARG A 5 -10.90 -15.74 -5.29
C ARG A 5 -10.72 -16.81 -4.20
N ARG A 6 -9.55 -17.45 -4.13
CA ARG A 6 -9.21 -18.44 -3.10
C ARG A 6 -7.75 -18.29 -2.69
N ASN A 7 -7.51 -18.30 -1.39
CA ASN A 7 -6.17 -18.32 -0.84
C ASN A 7 -5.64 -19.76 -0.75
N SER A 8 -4.39 -19.97 -1.16
CA SER A 8 -3.74 -21.30 -1.17
C SER A 8 -3.56 -21.92 0.21
N TYR A 9 -3.67 -21.11 1.28
CA TYR A 9 -3.54 -21.57 2.66
C TYR A 9 -4.85 -22.04 3.28
N HIS A 10 -5.99 -21.94 2.57
CA HIS A 10 -7.30 -22.41 3.04
C HIS A 10 -7.72 -21.86 4.42
N ASN A 11 -7.28 -20.65 4.77
CA ASN A 11 -7.56 -19.97 6.04
C ASN A 11 -8.66 -18.89 5.92
N GLY A 12 -9.40 -18.88 4.81
CA GLY A 12 -10.49 -17.94 4.53
C GLY A 12 -10.07 -16.49 4.23
N LEU A 13 -8.79 -16.14 4.25
CA LEU A 13 -8.33 -14.78 3.96
C LEU A 13 -8.38 -14.47 2.45
N LEU A 14 -9.08 -13.41 2.05
CA LEU A 14 -9.17 -12.96 0.65
C LEU A 14 -8.36 -11.69 0.38
N TYR A 15 -8.15 -10.87 1.40
CA TYR A 15 -7.45 -9.59 1.29
C TYR A 15 -6.79 -9.21 2.60
N ALA A 16 -5.64 -8.53 2.53
CA ALA A 16 -5.07 -7.80 3.65
C ALA A 16 -4.49 -6.46 3.18
N GLY A 17 -4.75 -5.36 3.89
CA GLY A 17 -4.22 -4.05 3.55
C GLY A 17 -4.10 -3.12 4.76
N PHE A 18 -3.02 -2.34 4.80
CA PHE A 18 -2.85 -1.30 5.80
C PHE A 18 -3.82 -0.14 5.56
N ASN A 19 -4.21 0.53 6.63
CA ASN A 19 -4.78 1.87 6.53
C ASN A 19 -3.69 2.91 6.20
N GLN A 20 -4.10 4.16 6.03
CA GLN A 20 -3.31 5.28 5.53
C GLN A 20 -2.05 5.60 6.36
N ASP A 21 -2.11 5.39 7.68
CA ASP A 21 -1.00 5.65 8.61
C ASP A 21 -0.25 4.36 9.01
N GLN A 22 -0.61 3.22 8.41
CA GLN A 22 -0.07 1.89 8.71
C GLN A 22 -0.32 1.42 10.16
N GLY A 23 -1.11 2.16 10.94
CA GLY A 23 -1.38 1.85 12.35
C GLY A 23 -2.43 0.76 12.55
N CYS A 24 -3.21 0.46 11.52
CA CYS A 24 -4.13 -0.68 11.45
C CYS A 24 -3.98 -1.41 10.13
N PHE A 25 -4.47 -2.65 10.08
CA PHE A 25 -4.70 -3.36 8.84
C PHE A 25 -6.06 -4.03 8.84
N ALA A 26 -6.68 -4.08 7.67
CA ALA A 26 -7.96 -4.74 7.44
C ALA A 26 -7.75 -6.02 6.64
N CYS A 27 -8.54 -7.03 6.97
CA CYS A 27 -8.60 -8.32 6.32
C CYS A 27 -9.99 -8.54 5.74
N GLY A 28 -10.08 -8.83 4.45
CA GLY A 28 -11.29 -9.35 3.83
C GLY A 28 -11.27 -10.88 3.93
N MET A 29 -12.37 -11.48 4.37
CA MET A 29 -12.49 -12.91 4.63
C MET A 29 -13.61 -13.52 3.77
N GLU A 30 -13.61 -14.84 3.60
CA GLU A 30 -14.70 -15.60 2.95
C GLU A 30 -16.04 -15.51 3.70
N ASN A 31 -16.02 -15.04 4.95
CA ASN A 31 -17.18 -14.92 5.83
C ASN A 31 -17.31 -13.53 6.47
N GLY A 32 -16.76 -12.48 5.86
CA GLY A 32 -16.86 -11.12 6.39
C GLY A 32 -15.55 -10.34 6.35
N PHE A 33 -15.26 -9.54 7.37
CA PHE A 33 -14.00 -8.81 7.50
C PHE A 33 -13.51 -8.73 8.94
N ARG A 34 -12.21 -8.45 9.09
CA ARG A 34 -11.56 -8.22 10.39
C ARG A 34 -10.64 -7.00 10.31
N ILE A 35 -10.50 -6.29 11.42
CA ILE A 35 -9.59 -5.15 11.55
C ILE A 35 -8.67 -5.40 12.73
N TYR A 36 -7.39 -5.13 12.55
CA TYR A 36 -6.35 -5.30 13.55
C TYR A 36 -5.60 -3.99 13.77
N ASN A 37 -5.19 -3.74 15.01
CA ASN A 37 -4.07 -2.84 15.27
C ASN A 37 -2.79 -3.47 14.72
N THR A 38 -1.91 -2.67 14.12
CA THR A 38 -0.63 -3.17 13.61
C THR A 38 0.36 -3.46 14.73
N ASN A 39 0.52 -2.56 15.71
CA ASN A 39 1.46 -2.71 16.82
C ASN A 39 0.92 -2.06 18.12
N PRO A 40 0.77 -2.80 19.24
CA PRO A 40 0.80 -4.26 19.30
C PRO A 40 -0.30 -4.86 18.42
N VAL A 41 -0.01 -6.03 17.84
CA VAL A 41 -0.98 -6.73 16.99
C VAL A 41 -2.15 -7.21 17.86
N LYS A 42 -3.35 -6.75 17.55
CA LYS A 42 -4.58 -7.08 18.30
C LYS A 42 -5.79 -6.93 17.40
N GLU A 43 -6.70 -7.91 17.44
CA GLU A 43 -8.01 -7.79 16.80
C GLU A 43 -8.81 -6.63 17.43
N ARG A 44 -9.36 -5.77 16.58
CA ARG A 44 -10.10 -4.57 16.98
C ARG A 44 -11.57 -4.71 16.67
N GLU A 45 -11.86 -5.34 15.56
CA GLU A 45 -13.21 -5.47 15.04
C GLU A 45 -13.30 -6.71 14.18
N ARG A 46 -14.44 -7.39 14.28
CA ARG A 46 -14.78 -8.53 13.46
C ARG A 46 -16.25 -8.47 13.13
N GLN A 47 -16.54 -8.44 11.84
CA GLN A 47 -17.89 -8.52 11.33
C GLN A 47 -18.02 -9.76 10.47
N ASP A 48 -18.79 -10.73 10.97
CA ASP A 48 -19.13 -11.94 10.23
C ASP A 48 -20.36 -11.67 9.34
N PHE A 49 -20.33 -12.23 8.13
CA PHE A 49 -21.39 -12.19 7.10
C PHE A 49 -21.63 -13.60 6.56
N ASP A 50 -22.78 -13.82 5.92
CA ASP A 50 -23.06 -15.04 5.14
C ASP A 50 -22.48 -14.95 3.72
N GLY A 51 -21.27 -14.40 3.59
CA GLY A 51 -20.57 -14.23 2.32
C GLY A 51 -19.24 -13.48 2.47
N GLY A 52 -18.43 -13.57 1.42
CA GLY A 52 -17.06 -13.08 1.42
C GLY A 52 -16.91 -11.61 1.02
N VAL A 53 -15.87 -10.99 1.60
CA VAL A 53 -15.41 -9.64 1.30
C VAL A 53 -13.98 -9.74 0.75
N ALA A 54 -13.78 -9.39 -0.51
CA ALA A 54 -12.49 -9.51 -1.18
C ALA A 54 -11.65 -8.23 -1.20
N TYR A 55 -12.19 -7.12 -0.70
CA TYR A 55 -11.44 -5.88 -0.55
C TYR A 55 -12.03 -5.03 0.58
N VAL A 56 -11.16 -4.49 1.42
CA VAL A 56 -11.52 -3.60 2.53
C VAL A 56 -10.59 -2.38 2.52
N GLU A 57 -11.15 -1.19 2.36
CA GLU A 57 -10.40 0.08 2.50
C GLU A 57 -10.91 0.84 3.72
N MET A 58 -10.02 1.08 4.67
CA MET A 58 -10.31 1.92 5.84
C MET A 58 -10.17 3.40 5.46
N LEU A 59 -10.96 4.27 6.09
CA LEU A 59 -10.68 5.70 6.12
C LEU A 59 -10.00 6.05 7.44
N PHE A 60 -8.68 5.96 7.48
CA PHE A 60 -7.86 6.08 8.69
C PHE A 60 -8.33 5.14 9.80
N ARG A 61 -8.74 5.71 10.93
CA ARG A 61 -9.34 5.02 12.08
C ARG A 61 -10.79 5.52 12.29
N CYS A 62 -11.41 6.07 11.26
CA CYS A 62 -12.82 6.41 11.28
C CYS A 62 -13.68 5.14 11.19
N ASN A 63 -14.97 5.28 11.48
CA ASN A 63 -15.96 4.21 11.41
C ASN A 63 -16.40 3.86 9.98
N TYR A 64 -15.83 4.47 8.94
CA TYR A 64 -16.21 4.17 7.55
C TYR A 64 -15.21 3.24 6.88
N LEU A 65 -15.73 2.17 6.28
CA LEU A 65 -15.01 1.20 5.47
C LEU A 65 -15.63 1.14 4.08
N ALA A 66 -14.83 1.00 3.02
CA ALA A 66 -15.33 0.58 1.72
C ALA A 66 -15.10 -0.92 1.52
N LEU A 67 -16.16 -1.63 1.16
CA LEU A 67 -16.18 -3.08 0.96
C LEU A 67 -16.47 -3.38 -0.52
N ILE A 68 -15.79 -4.40 -1.04
CA ILE A 68 -16.15 -5.07 -2.30
C ILE A 68 -16.30 -6.55 -1.98
N GLY A 69 -17.43 -7.15 -2.34
CA GLY A 69 -17.66 -8.57 -2.15
C GLY A 69 -16.80 -9.42 -3.08
N GLY A 70 -16.49 -10.64 -2.65
CA GLY A 70 -15.76 -11.62 -3.45
C GLY A 70 -15.58 -12.95 -2.73
N GLY A 71 -14.67 -13.78 -3.23
CA GLY A 71 -14.62 -15.20 -2.84
C GLY A 71 -15.62 -16.04 -3.63
N ASP A 72 -15.85 -17.28 -3.20
CA ASP A 72 -16.76 -18.20 -3.87
C ASP A 72 -18.23 -17.83 -3.69
N LYS A 73 -18.58 -17.35 -2.48
CA LYS A 73 -19.92 -16.86 -2.13
C LYS A 73 -19.80 -15.40 -1.68
N PRO A 74 -19.83 -14.42 -2.60
CA PRO A 74 -19.61 -13.03 -2.23
C PRO A 74 -20.81 -12.42 -1.48
N MET A 75 -20.56 -11.64 -0.44
CA MET A 75 -21.61 -10.92 0.31
C MET A 75 -22.29 -9.84 -0.56
N TYR A 76 -21.49 -9.20 -1.43
CA TYR A 76 -21.93 -8.17 -2.36
C TYR A 76 -21.41 -8.47 -3.77
N PRO A 77 -22.08 -8.03 -4.84
CA PRO A 77 -21.56 -8.18 -6.20
C PRO A 77 -20.17 -7.52 -6.37
N ALA A 78 -19.31 -8.10 -7.20
CA ALA A 78 -17.95 -7.56 -7.45
C ALA A 78 -17.94 -6.20 -8.18
N ASN A 79 -19.06 -5.83 -8.80
CA ASN A 79 -19.33 -4.54 -9.44
C ASN A 79 -20.06 -3.55 -8.50
N GLN A 80 -20.13 -3.83 -7.20
CA GLN A 80 -20.72 -2.94 -6.20
C GLN A 80 -19.67 -2.47 -5.19
N VAL A 81 -19.70 -1.18 -4.84
CA VAL A 81 -18.98 -0.63 -3.69
C VAL A 81 -19.96 -0.35 -2.57
N VAL A 82 -19.68 -0.89 -1.39
CA VAL A 82 -20.48 -0.66 -0.19
C VAL A 82 -19.66 0.15 0.81
N ILE A 83 -20.15 1.33 1.19
CA ILE A 83 -19.60 2.05 2.35
C ILE A 83 -20.34 1.55 3.59
N TRP A 84 -19.60 0.89 4.46
CA TRP A 84 -20.05 0.35 5.73
C TRP A 84 -19.76 1.34 6.86
N ASP A 85 -20.75 1.59 7.70
CA ASP A 85 -20.59 2.32 8.95
C ASP A 85 -20.45 1.31 10.09
N ASP A 86 -19.24 1.21 10.63
CA ASP A 86 -18.87 0.27 11.67
C ASP A 86 -19.51 0.61 13.03
N LEU A 87 -19.89 1.86 13.26
CA LEU A 87 -20.61 2.23 14.48
C LEU A 87 -22.08 1.76 14.39
N LYS A 88 -22.68 1.87 13.21
CA LYS A 88 -24.07 1.41 12.95
C LYS A 88 -24.17 -0.06 12.61
N LYS A 89 -23.04 -0.72 12.31
CA LYS A 89 -22.97 -2.09 11.78
C LYS A 89 -23.90 -2.28 10.57
N ALA A 90 -23.86 -1.34 9.64
CA ALA A 90 -24.76 -1.32 8.49
C ALA A 90 -24.16 -0.64 7.26
N PRO A 91 -24.58 -1.02 6.04
CA PRO A 91 -24.25 -0.27 4.84
C PRO A 91 -24.96 1.09 4.84
N VAL A 92 -24.21 2.17 4.57
CA VAL A 92 -24.75 3.55 4.51
C VAL A 92 -24.74 4.14 3.11
N ILE A 93 -23.89 3.63 2.22
CA ILE A 93 -23.86 3.99 0.80
C ILE A 93 -23.64 2.72 0.00
N GLN A 94 -24.41 2.53 -1.07
CA GLN A 94 -24.21 1.44 -2.03
C GLN A 94 -24.12 2.05 -3.42
N MET A 95 -23.09 1.66 -4.17
CA MET A 95 -22.82 2.16 -5.51
C MET A 95 -22.69 0.99 -6.47
N ASP A 96 -23.64 0.87 -7.40
CA ASP A 96 -23.65 -0.17 -8.43
C ASP A 96 -22.98 0.32 -9.71
N PHE A 97 -22.15 -0.53 -10.29
CA PHE A 97 -21.44 -0.26 -11.53
C PHE A 97 -21.73 -1.33 -12.59
N ASN A 98 -21.48 -1.02 -13.85
CA ASN A 98 -21.61 -1.98 -14.96
C ASN A 98 -20.34 -2.80 -15.22
N LYS A 99 -19.32 -2.67 -14.37
CA LYS A 99 -18.04 -3.35 -14.45
C LYS A 99 -17.56 -3.71 -13.05
N ASP A 100 -16.81 -4.79 -12.93
CA ASP A 100 -16.16 -5.17 -11.68
C ASP A 100 -15.24 -4.05 -11.16
N VAL A 101 -15.31 -3.82 -9.86
CA VAL A 101 -14.45 -2.87 -9.15
C VAL A 101 -13.21 -3.61 -8.68
N ARG A 102 -12.03 -3.04 -8.96
CA ARG A 102 -10.74 -3.64 -8.61
C ARG A 102 -10.20 -3.18 -7.27
N ALA A 103 -10.47 -1.92 -6.91
CA ALA A 103 -10.08 -1.33 -5.63
C ALA A 103 -10.89 -0.06 -5.36
N VAL A 104 -10.88 0.38 -4.10
CA VAL A 104 -11.40 1.68 -3.68
C VAL A 104 -10.33 2.39 -2.84
N LYS A 105 -10.20 3.71 -3.02
CA LYS A 105 -9.44 4.57 -2.12
C LYS A 105 -10.37 5.61 -1.50
N LEU A 106 -10.32 5.68 -0.17
CA LEU A 106 -11.10 6.64 0.60
C LEU A 106 -10.21 7.79 1.07
N ARG A 107 -10.74 9.00 0.94
CA ARG A 107 -10.17 10.23 1.49
C ARG A 107 -11.30 11.12 1.99
N ARG A 108 -10.96 12.12 2.82
CA ARG A 108 -11.92 13.13 3.26
C ARG A 108 -12.68 13.71 2.06
N GLY A 109 -13.99 13.49 2.02
CA GLY A 109 -14.89 14.04 1.00
C GLY A 109 -14.81 13.40 -0.40
N ARG A 110 -14.03 12.32 -0.59
CA ARG A 110 -13.87 11.65 -1.89
C ARG A 110 -13.90 10.13 -1.76
N ILE A 111 -14.61 9.49 -2.68
CA ILE A 111 -14.55 8.05 -2.93
C ILE A 111 -13.90 7.86 -4.30
N VAL A 112 -12.77 7.17 -4.37
CA VAL A 112 -12.07 6.88 -5.62
C VAL A 112 -12.26 5.40 -5.94
N VAL A 113 -12.92 5.10 -7.05
CA VAL A 113 -13.27 3.75 -7.48
C VAL A 113 -12.42 3.37 -8.69
N LEU A 114 -11.77 2.21 -8.62
CA LEU A 114 -10.85 1.72 -9.64
C LEU A 114 -11.46 0.58 -10.44
N PHE A 115 -11.34 0.70 -11.77
CA PHE A 115 -11.70 -0.32 -12.75
C PHE A 115 -10.46 -0.72 -13.56
N ASP A 116 -10.60 -1.72 -14.44
CA ASP A 116 -9.49 -2.20 -15.29
C ASP A 116 -8.86 -1.14 -16.19
N ASN A 117 -9.61 -0.11 -16.60
CA ASN A 117 -9.11 0.91 -17.54
C ASN A 117 -9.51 2.33 -17.15
N SER A 118 -10.01 2.53 -15.92
CA SER A 118 -10.38 3.86 -15.48
C SER A 118 -10.34 4.00 -13.97
N VAL A 119 -9.99 5.19 -13.50
CA VAL A 119 -10.19 5.65 -12.13
C VAL A 119 -11.32 6.68 -12.14
N ARG A 120 -12.32 6.49 -11.28
CA ARG A 120 -13.47 7.40 -11.17
C ARG A 120 -13.53 7.99 -9.78
N VAL A 121 -13.76 9.29 -9.68
CA VAL A 121 -13.79 10.02 -8.41
C VAL A 121 -15.21 10.48 -8.15
N TYR A 122 -15.71 10.23 -6.95
CA TYR A 122 -17.04 10.59 -6.49
C TYR A 122 -16.97 11.44 -5.22
N THR A 123 -18.02 12.21 -4.95
CA THR A 123 -18.22 12.85 -3.64
C THR A 123 -18.45 11.79 -2.56
N PHE A 124 -17.89 11.99 -1.37
CA PHE A 124 -18.24 11.18 -0.19
C PHE A 124 -19.43 11.83 0.51
N THR A 125 -20.63 11.58 -0.01
CA THR A 125 -21.93 12.09 0.46
C THR A 125 -22.94 10.94 0.44
N GLU A 126 -24.10 11.09 1.12
CA GLU A 126 -25.17 10.07 1.13
C GLU A 126 -25.59 9.64 -0.29
N LYS A 127 -25.61 10.60 -1.22
CA LYS A 127 -25.78 10.35 -2.66
C LYS A 127 -24.49 10.76 -3.38
N PRO A 128 -23.54 9.84 -3.60
CA PRO A 128 -22.29 10.15 -4.29
C PRO A 128 -22.55 10.64 -5.72
N GLN A 129 -21.91 11.76 -6.09
CA GLN A 129 -21.93 12.31 -7.45
C GLN A 129 -20.56 12.09 -8.09
N GLN A 130 -20.54 11.64 -9.34
CA GLN A 130 -19.29 11.48 -10.09
C GLN A 130 -18.72 12.85 -10.42
N LEU A 131 -17.48 13.10 -10.00
CA LEU A 131 -16.77 14.36 -10.22
C LEU A 131 -15.91 14.30 -11.48
N THR A 132 -15.14 13.23 -11.64
CA THR A 132 -14.21 13.09 -12.77
C THR A 132 -13.86 11.64 -13.06
N VAL A 133 -13.37 11.39 -14.27
CA VAL A 133 -12.92 10.10 -14.77
C VAL A 133 -11.55 10.26 -15.41
N PHE A 134 -10.61 9.42 -14.98
CA PHE A 134 -9.30 9.29 -15.61
C PHE A 134 -9.22 7.92 -16.29
N GLU A 135 -8.76 7.89 -17.53
CA GLU A 135 -8.52 6.61 -18.22
C GLU A 135 -7.11 6.10 -17.93
N THR A 136 -6.99 4.80 -17.77
CA THR A 136 -5.72 4.13 -17.49
C THR A 136 -5.41 3.08 -18.54
N SER A 137 -4.14 2.68 -18.60
CA SER A 137 -3.77 1.38 -19.15
C SER A 137 -4.44 0.27 -18.34
N HIS A 138 -4.38 -0.97 -18.83
CA HIS A 138 -4.94 -2.13 -18.13
C HIS A 138 -4.38 -2.25 -16.70
N ASN A 139 -5.24 -2.14 -15.70
CA ASN A 139 -4.94 -2.02 -14.28
C ASN A 139 -5.71 -3.07 -13.44
N PRO A 140 -5.49 -4.37 -13.67
CA PRO A 140 -6.25 -5.45 -13.02
C PRO A 140 -5.99 -5.55 -11.51
N LYS A 141 -4.84 -5.04 -11.05
CA LYS A 141 -4.47 -4.96 -9.63
C LYS A 141 -5.12 -3.76 -8.91
N GLY A 142 -5.81 -2.87 -9.62
CA GLY A 142 -6.38 -1.65 -9.04
C GLY A 142 -5.31 -0.75 -8.41
N LEU A 143 -4.16 -0.60 -9.07
CA LEU A 143 -3.05 0.22 -8.58
C LEU A 143 -3.46 1.70 -8.50
N CYS A 144 -3.43 2.25 -7.29
CA CYS A 144 -3.59 3.67 -7.00
C CYS A 144 -3.12 3.96 -5.58
N ALA A 145 -2.55 5.14 -5.38
CA ALA A 145 -2.27 5.67 -4.05
C ALA A 145 -2.87 7.07 -3.94
N SER A 146 -3.52 7.33 -2.81
CA SER A 146 -4.01 8.65 -2.43
C SER A 146 -3.16 9.18 -1.30
N CYS A 147 -2.79 10.46 -1.36
CA CYS A 147 -2.01 11.08 -0.31
C CYS A 147 -2.84 11.15 0.98
N PRO A 148 -2.31 10.63 2.10
CA PRO A 148 -3.05 10.62 3.36
C PRO A 148 -3.09 12.01 4.03
N ASN A 149 -2.11 12.89 3.77
CA ASN A 149 -2.10 14.25 4.30
C ASN A 149 -3.39 15.01 3.89
N SER A 150 -4.07 15.67 4.83
CA SER A 150 -5.34 16.37 4.60
C SER A 150 -5.23 17.53 3.60
N ASP A 151 -4.09 18.20 3.57
CA ASP A 151 -3.85 19.42 2.82
C ASP A 151 -3.33 19.11 1.41
N ASN A 152 -2.84 17.89 1.20
CA ASN A 152 -2.36 17.43 -0.10
C ASN A 152 -3.31 16.38 -0.70
N SER A 153 -4.11 16.80 -1.68
CA SER A 153 -5.13 15.95 -2.33
C SER A 153 -4.60 15.14 -3.52
N LEU A 154 -3.33 14.74 -3.46
CA LEU A 154 -2.69 13.98 -4.53
C LEU A 154 -3.31 12.60 -4.72
N LEU A 155 -3.49 12.23 -5.98
CA LEU A 155 -3.85 10.89 -6.42
C LEU A 155 -2.86 10.47 -7.49
N VAL A 156 -2.35 9.25 -7.39
CA VAL A 156 -1.43 8.67 -8.38
C VAL A 156 -1.91 7.31 -8.84
N PHE A 157 -1.84 7.05 -10.14
CA PHE A 157 -2.33 5.81 -10.76
C PHE A 157 -1.62 5.57 -12.11
N PRO A 158 -1.62 4.34 -12.65
CA PRO A 158 -1.07 4.06 -13.98
C PRO A 158 -1.73 4.93 -15.05
N SER A 159 -0.93 5.57 -15.91
CA SER A 159 -1.48 6.35 -17.03
C SER A 159 -1.96 5.45 -18.16
N ARG A 160 -2.49 6.05 -19.24
CA ARG A 160 -2.85 5.34 -20.49
C ARG A 160 -1.69 4.57 -21.13
N LYS A 161 -0.44 4.98 -20.89
CA LYS A 161 0.76 4.32 -21.43
C LYS A 161 1.39 3.41 -20.38
N PHE A 162 1.67 2.15 -20.74
CA PHE A 162 2.28 1.20 -19.81
C PHE A 162 3.61 1.74 -19.24
N GLY A 163 3.78 1.55 -17.93
CA GLY A 163 4.97 1.98 -17.19
C GLY A 163 4.98 3.45 -16.78
N ASN A 164 4.02 4.26 -17.25
CA ASN A 164 3.88 5.65 -16.84
C ASN A 164 2.87 5.78 -15.68
N VAL A 165 3.06 6.82 -14.85
CA VAL A 165 2.16 7.19 -13.75
C VAL A 165 1.60 8.58 -14.02
N GLU A 166 0.29 8.75 -13.84
CA GLU A 166 -0.35 10.07 -13.76
C GLU A 166 -0.42 10.52 -12.31
N VAL A 167 -0.10 11.78 -12.08
CA VAL A 167 -0.13 12.47 -10.79
C VAL A 167 -1.12 13.62 -10.88
N VAL A 168 -2.20 13.55 -10.10
CA VAL A 168 -3.32 14.49 -10.17
C VAL A 168 -3.60 15.08 -8.79
N ASN A 169 -3.90 16.38 -8.72
CA ASN A 169 -4.41 17.01 -7.52
C ASN A 169 -5.95 17.04 -7.55
N LEU A 170 -6.61 16.27 -6.69
CA LEU A 170 -8.08 16.21 -6.63
C LEU A 170 -8.75 17.49 -6.12
N ALA A 171 -7.98 18.44 -5.57
CA ALA A 171 -8.49 19.75 -5.20
C ALA A 171 -8.56 20.72 -6.39
N ASN A 172 -7.79 20.45 -7.46
CA ASN A 172 -7.81 21.24 -8.69
C ASN A 172 -7.57 20.33 -9.89
N THR A 173 -8.65 19.76 -10.41
CA THR A 173 -8.63 18.83 -11.55
C THR A 173 -8.59 19.54 -12.91
N GLU A 174 -8.63 20.87 -12.95
CA GLU A 174 -8.50 21.64 -14.19
C GLU A 174 -7.03 21.73 -14.64
N VAL A 175 -6.09 21.58 -13.71
CA VAL A 175 -4.66 21.52 -14.01
C VAL A 175 -4.33 20.19 -14.67
N ALA A 176 -3.60 20.25 -15.79
CA ALA A 176 -3.16 19.08 -16.51
C ALA A 176 -2.35 18.13 -15.58
N PRO A 177 -2.62 16.80 -15.63
CA PRO A 177 -1.86 15.83 -14.85
C PRO A 177 -0.36 15.87 -15.15
N LEU A 178 0.46 15.72 -14.12
CA LEU A 178 1.88 15.42 -14.31
C LEU A 178 2.02 13.95 -14.70
N VAL A 179 2.75 13.66 -15.77
CA VAL A 179 3.02 12.29 -16.24
C VAL A 179 4.47 11.90 -15.97
N ILE A 180 4.67 10.92 -15.10
CA ILE A 180 5.99 10.37 -14.77
C ILE A 180 6.25 9.13 -15.61
N HIS A 181 7.34 9.15 -16.38
CA HIS A 181 7.80 8.03 -17.19
C HIS A 181 8.59 7.03 -16.34
N ALA A 182 7.89 6.29 -15.47
CA ALA A 182 8.53 5.56 -14.39
C ALA A 182 9.28 4.30 -14.84
N HIS A 183 8.70 3.50 -15.74
CA HIS A 183 9.27 2.23 -16.20
C HIS A 183 8.99 1.96 -17.67
N LYS A 184 9.75 1.04 -18.27
CA LYS A 184 9.54 0.58 -19.66
C LYS A 184 8.44 -0.49 -19.80
N THR A 185 8.05 -1.11 -18.69
CA THR A 185 7.06 -2.20 -18.61
C THR A 185 5.95 -1.82 -17.65
N THR A 186 4.85 -2.56 -17.67
CA THR A 186 3.68 -2.36 -16.80
C THR A 186 4.08 -2.22 -15.32
N LEU A 187 3.38 -1.33 -14.62
CA LEU A 187 3.55 -1.10 -13.19
C LEU A 187 3.01 -2.30 -12.41
N ALA A 188 3.75 -2.73 -11.40
CA ALA A 188 3.35 -3.82 -10.50
C ALA A 188 2.96 -3.31 -9.11
N CYS A 189 3.58 -2.21 -8.65
CA CYS A 189 3.35 -1.64 -7.33
C CYS A 189 3.69 -0.14 -7.34
N LEU A 190 2.95 0.65 -6.57
CA LEU A 190 3.23 2.07 -6.34
C LEU A 190 2.81 2.48 -4.93
N SER A 191 3.48 3.48 -4.36
CA SER A 191 3.13 4.05 -3.06
C SER A 191 3.55 5.52 -2.98
N LEU A 192 2.74 6.33 -2.33
CA LEU A 192 3.13 7.67 -1.89
C LEU A 192 3.77 7.60 -0.51
N ASN A 193 4.61 8.57 -0.18
CA ASN A 193 4.99 8.83 1.19
C ASN A 193 3.87 9.61 1.92
N PRO A 194 3.92 9.71 3.27
CA PRO A 194 2.83 10.34 4.04
C PRO A 194 2.51 11.79 3.65
N SER A 195 3.51 12.59 3.24
CA SER A 195 3.31 13.97 2.77
C SER A 195 2.87 14.07 1.31
N GLY A 196 2.90 12.98 0.55
CA GLY A 196 2.62 12.94 -0.89
C GLY A 196 3.64 13.66 -1.75
N THR A 197 4.84 13.96 -1.23
CA THR A 197 5.94 14.61 -1.96
C THR A 197 6.81 13.62 -2.73
N LEU A 198 6.79 12.34 -2.34
CA LEU A 198 7.55 11.27 -2.95
C LEU A 198 6.63 10.15 -3.44
N LEU A 199 6.95 9.62 -4.62
CA LEU A 199 6.30 8.47 -5.22
C LEU A 199 7.33 7.36 -5.44
N ALA A 200 7.10 6.19 -4.84
CA ALA A 200 7.85 4.98 -5.17
C ALA A 200 7.07 4.10 -6.16
N THR A 201 7.78 3.50 -7.11
CA THR A 201 7.19 2.62 -8.13
C THR A 201 8.07 1.41 -8.41
N ALA A 202 7.43 0.27 -8.70
CA ALA A 202 8.05 -0.91 -9.26
C ALA A 202 7.23 -1.40 -10.47
N SER A 203 7.92 -1.97 -11.45
CA SER A 203 7.30 -2.63 -12.60
C SER A 203 7.23 -4.15 -12.43
N GLU A 204 6.57 -4.84 -13.36
CA GLU A 204 6.53 -6.31 -13.42
C GLU A 204 7.92 -6.97 -13.52
N LYS A 205 8.95 -6.22 -13.95
CA LYS A 205 10.33 -6.73 -13.85
C LYS A 205 10.79 -6.83 -12.40
N GLY A 206 10.37 -5.92 -11.51
CA GLY A 206 10.66 -5.96 -10.07
C GLY A 206 12.14 -5.99 -9.64
N THR A 207 13.06 -5.74 -10.57
CA THR A 207 14.51 -5.65 -10.27
C THR A 207 14.88 -4.31 -9.65
N LEU A 208 14.13 -3.26 -9.99
CA LEU A 208 14.36 -1.89 -9.57
C LEU A 208 13.08 -1.29 -8.95
N VAL A 209 13.28 -0.52 -7.88
CA VAL A 209 12.30 0.42 -7.34
C VAL A 209 12.81 1.83 -7.62
N ARG A 210 11.96 2.70 -8.15
CA ARG A 210 12.31 4.10 -8.43
C ARG A 210 11.50 5.03 -7.57
N VAL A 211 12.14 6.07 -7.04
CA VAL A 211 11.51 7.12 -6.24
C VAL A 211 11.57 8.45 -6.98
N PHE A 212 10.43 9.11 -7.08
CA PHE A 212 10.25 10.36 -7.82
C PHE A 212 9.74 11.47 -6.88
N ASP A 213 10.11 12.70 -7.20
CA ASP A 213 9.46 13.89 -6.67
C ASP A 213 8.12 14.10 -7.38
N THR A 214 7.03 14.27 -6.62
CA THR A 214 5.67 14.35 -7.18
C THR A 214 5.30 15.73 -7.72
N MET A 215 6.12 16.75 -7.46
CA MET A 215 5.90 18.11 -7.97
C MET A 215 6.55 18.31 -9.34
N SER A 216 7.82 17.92 -9.46
CA SER A 216 8.64 18.06 -10.67
C SER A 216 8.63 16.84 -11.58
N GLY A 217 8.26 15.66 -11.04
CA GLY A 217 8.37 14.38 -11.75
C GLY A 217 9.80 13.85 -11.84
N ALA A 218 10.78 14.52 -11.20
CA ALA A 218 12.18 14.13 -11.27
C ALA A 218 12.43 12.81 -10.53
N GLN A 219 13.18 11.90 -11.15
CA GLN A 219 13.64 10.67 -10.48
C GLN A 219 14.74 11.02 -9.47
N LEU A 220 14.50 10.77 -8.19
CA LEU A 220 15.44 11.05 -7.10
C LEU A 220 16.32 9.85 -6.77
N HIS A 221 15.73 8.64 -6.79
CA HIS A 221 16.42 7.39 -6.47
C HIS A 221 16.07 6.28 -7.45
N GLU A 222 17.04 5.42 -7.70
CA GLU A 222 16.87 4.11 -8.31
C GLU A 222 17.51 3.09 -7.38
N LEU A 223 16.70 2.16 -6.89
CA LEU A 223 17.03 1.22 -5.83
C LEU A 223 16.94 -0.19 -6.41
N ARG A 224 18.02 -0.96 -6.32
CA ARG A 224 18.12 -2.32 -6.80
C ARG A 224 17.67 -3.30 -5.74
N ARG A 225 16.54 -3.97 -6.00
CA ARG A 225 16.04 -5.08 -5.18
C ARG A 225 16.92 -6.33 -5.35
N GLY A 226 17.25 -6.67 -6.59
CA GLY A 226 18.01 -7.85 -6.94
C GLY A 226 18.29 -7.96 -8.44
N ALA A 227 19.05 -8.98 -8.85
CA ALA A 227 19.36 -9.23 -10.26
C ALA A 227 18.19 -9.87 -11.01
N ASN A 228 17.43 -10.74 -10.33
CA ASN A 228 16.35 -11.52 -10.93
C ASN A 228 15.00 -10.80 -10.82
N ASN A 229 14.12 -11.11 -11.78
CA ASN A 229 12.75 -10.64 -11.75
C ASN A 229 12.01 -11.07 -10.49
N ALA A 230 11.04 -10.26 -10.07
CA ALA A 230 10.21 -10.52 -8.89
C ALA A 230 8.87 -9.81 -9.00
N ASP A 231 7.78 -10.45 -8.59
CA ASP A 231 6.53 -9.75 -8.31
C ASP A 231 6.66 -8.98 -6.99
N VAL A 232 6.65 -7.65 -7.08
CA VAL A 232 6.70 -6.76 -5.91
C VAL A 232 5.29 -6.62 -5.35
N TYR A 233 5.08 -7.07 -4.11
CA TYR A 233 3.76 -7.14 -3.50
C TYR A 233 3.35 -5.85 -2.78
N CYS A 234 4.29 -5.20 -2.11
CA CYS A 234 4.05 -4.01 -1.31
C CYS A 234 5.30 -3.16 -1.25
N ILE A 235 5.12 -1.83 -1.25
CA ILE A 235 6.16 -0.83 -0.99
C ILE A 235 5.57 0.15 0.02
N ASN A 236 6.32 0.54 1.05
CA ASN A 236 5.90 1.57 1.98
C ASN A 236 7.09 2.44 2.41
N PHE A 237 6.83 3.73 2.59
CA PHE A 237 7.76 4.65 3.25
C PHE A 237 7.57 4.58 4.76
N ASN A 238 8.63 4.87 5.52
CA ASN A 238 8.49 5.22 6.92
C ASN A 238 7.93 6.65 7.07
N VAL A 239 7.52 7.00 8.29
CA VAL A 239 6.90 8.30 8.61
C VAL A 239 7.77 9.49 8.17
N ASP A 240 9.08 9.42 8.42
CA ASP A 240 10.03 10.49 8.07
C ASP A 240 10.43 10.52 6.58
N SER A 241 9.96 9.55 5.79
CA SER A 241 10.33 9.36 4.38
C SER A 241 11.84 9.20 4.14
N THR A 242 12.55 8.67 5.13
CA THR A 242 13.99 8.38 5.10
C THR A 242 14.30 6.91 4.79
N LEU A 243 13.31 6.03 4.94
CA LEU A 243 13.43 4.61 4.65
C LEU A 243 12.27 4.16 3.77
N LEU A 244 12.53 3.15 2.95
CA LEU A 244 11.53 2.47 2.13
C LEU A 244 11.65 0.97 2.32
N CYS A 245 10.55 0.31 2.64
CA CYS A 245 10.47 -1.15 2.71
C CYS A 245 9.73 -1.71 1.49
N LEU A 246 10.07 -2.92 1.07
CA LEU A 246 9.34 -3.67 0.06
C LEU A 246 9.29 -5.17 0.38
N SER A 247 8.25 -5.84 -0.10
CA SER A 247 8.09 -7.30 -0.09
C SER A 247 7.96 -7.85 -1.52
N SER A 248 8.37 -9.09 -1.74
CA SER A 248 8.27 -9.74 -3.06
C SER A 248 7.98 -11.25 -2.99
N ASP A 249 7.68 -11.84 -4.15
CA ASP A 249 7.49 -13.29 -4.37
C ASP A 249 8.69 -14.18 -4.05
N HIS A 250 9.88 -13.61 -3.88
CA HIS A 250 11.04 -14.34 -3.34
C HIS A 250 10.95 -14.63 -1.83
N GLY A 251 9.84 -14.26 -1.18
CA GLY A 251 9.66 -14.41 0.26
C GLY A 251 10.60 -13.49 1.05
N THR A 252 11.06 -12.39 0.46
CA THR A 252 12.00 -11.46 1.08
C THR A 252 11.39 -10.09 1.33
N LEU A 253 11.79 -9.48 2.44
CA LEU A 253 11.65 -8.05 2.68
C LEU A 253 12.98 -7.36 2.43
N HIS A 254 12.94 -6.18 1.83
CA HIS A 254 14.10 -5.30 1.71
C HIS A 254 13.81 -3.93 2.30
N VAL A 255 14.82 -3.30 2.89
CA VAL A 255 14.77 -1.91 3.37
C VAL A 255 15.87 -1.11 2.70
N PHE A 256 15.54 0.08 2.23
CA PHE A 256 16.45 1.01 1.58
C PHE A 256 16.49 2.32 2.36
N ALA A 257 17.69 2.87 2.54
CA ALA A 257 17.85 4.23 3.00
C ALA A 257 17.67 5.22 1.83
N LEU A 258 16.85 6.25 2.06
CA LEU A 258 16.61 7.34 1.14
C LEU A 258 17.39 8.57 1.63
N GLN A 259 18.36 9.02 0.85
CA GLN A 259 19.11 10.24 1.16
C GLN A 259 18.33 11.47 0.72
N ARG A 260 18.31 12.51 1.56
CA ARG A 260 17.79 13.81 1.12
C ARG A 260 18.75 14.41 0.09
N PRO A 261 18.27 15.05 -0.99
CA PRO A 261 19.14 15.65 -2.01
C PRO A 261 20.20 16.63 -1.45
N LYS A 262 19.94 17.27 -0.30
CA LYS A 262 20.88 18.19 0.37
C LYS A 262 22.13 17.50 0.96
N ASP A 263 22.08 16.18 1.17
CA ASP A 263 23.20 15.41 1.71
C ASP A 263 24.20 14.96 0.62
N LYS A 264 23.87 15.20 -0.66
CA LYS A 264 24.82 15.06 -1.78
C LYS A 264 25.77 16.26 -1.84
N LYS A 265 26.50 16.55 -0.76
CA LYS A 265 27.67 17.45 -0.86
C LYS A 265 28.67 16.80 -1.82
N ARG A 266 29.06 17.55 -2.86
CA ARG A 266 30.12 17.19 -3.80
C ARG A 266 31.35 16.69 -3.01
N PRO A 267 32.04 15.61 -3.42
CA PRO A 267 33.27 15.22 -2.74
C PRO A 267 34.30 16.33 -2.96
N SER A 268 34.52 17.15 -1.93
CA SER A 268 35.68 18.03 -1.85
C SER A 268 36.87 17.19 -1.38
N LEU A 269 37.92 17.16 -2.19
CA LEU A 269 39.22 16.61 -1.83
C LEU A 269 39.86 17.48 -0.72
N ALA A 270 39.37 17.36 0.52
CA ALA A 270 40.05 17.90 1.69
C ALA A 270 39.48 17.34 3.01
N ALA A 271 40.40 16.98 3.89
CA ALA A 271 40.28 16.83 5.35
C ALA A 271 39.81 15.48 5.91
N SER A 272 40.80 14.82 6.48
CA SER A 272 40.80 13.73 7.45
C SER A 272 40.40 14.17 8.87
N VAL A 273 39.97 13.16 9.66
CA VAL A 273 39.79 13.09 11.13
C VAL A 273 38.48 13.66 11.70
N GLY A 274 37.61 12.76 12.20
CA GLY A 274 36.48 13.05 13.10
C GLY A 274 35.11 12.65 12.56
N GLN A 275 34.63 11.45 12.94
CA GLN A 275 33.26 10.93 12.79
C GLN A 275 32.51 11.27 11.49
N VAL A 276 32.78 10.46 10.46
CA VAL A 276 31.92 10.38 9.27
C VAL A 276 30.84 9.33 9.53
N VAL A 277 29.59 9.77 9.71
CA VAL A 277 28.43 8.88 9.59
C VAL A 277 28.36 8.43 8.13
N LYS A 278 28.88 7.23 7.83
CA LYS A 278 28.89 6.64 6.49
C LYS A 278 27.47 6.17 6.11
N TYR A 279 26.63 7.05 5.62
CA TYR A 279 25.55 6.65 4.73
C TYR A 279 26.01 6.91 3.29
N PHE A 280 26.68 5.94 2.68
CA PHE A 280 26.78 5.90 1.22
C PHE A 280 25.36 5.78 0.66
N GLY A 281 25.06 6.49 -0.43
CA GLY A 281 23.76 6.41 -1.09
C GLY A 281 23.58 5.00 -1.63
N SER A 282 22.99 4.12 -0.83
CA SER A 282 22.95 2.70 -1.16
C SER A 282 21.95 2.49 -2.29
N THR A 283 22.45 2.12 -3.45
CA THR A 283 21.64 1.58 -4.54
C THR A 283 21.03 0.24 -4.13
N PHE A 284 21.59 -0.45 -3.13
CA PHE A 284 21.12 -1.75 -2.66
C PHE A 284 20.37 -1.64 -1.33
N SER A 285 19.64 -2.68 -0.97
CA SER A 285 18.94 -2.73 0.31
C SER A 285 19.94 -2.78 1.47
N THR A 286 19.78 -1.90 2.45
CA THR A 286 20.52 -1.92 3.72
C THR A 286 20.17 -3.15 4.56
N ILE A 287 18.91 -3.60 4.47
CA ILE A 287 18.40 -4.77 5.18
C ILE A 287 17.74 -5.70 4.17
N LYS A 288 17.99 -7.01 4.32
CA LYS A 288 17.27 -8.08 3.63
C LYS A 288 16.82 -9.12 4.65
N LEU A 289 15.52 -9.37 4.75
CA LEU A 289 14.94 -10.37 5.65
C LEU A 289 14.25 -11.46 4.84
N GLN A 290 14.36 -12.71 5.29
CA GLN A 290 13.58 -13.82 4.76
C GLN A 290 12.32 -14.00 5.61
N ILE A 291 11.16 -14.03 4.98
CA ILE A 291 9.91 -14.43 5.62
C ILE A 291 9.95 -15.96 5.79
N PRO A 292 9.75 -16.49 7.01
CA PRO A 292 9.62 -17.93 7.21
C PRO A 292 8.52 -18.51 6.31
N GLY A 293 8.81 -19.61 5.62
CA GLY A 293 7.90 -20.22 4.65
C GLY A 293 7.73 -19.44 3.33
N GLY A 294 8.30 -18.25 3.20
CA GLY A 294 8.23 -17.44 1.99
C GLY A 294 6.82 -16.97 1.62
N ALA A 295 5.90 -16.91 2.60
CA ALA A 295 4.52 -16.52 2.37
C ALA A 295 4.43 -15.11 1.77
N ARG A 296 3.49 -14.92 0.83
CA ARG A 296 3.15 -13.61 0.28
C ARG A 296 2.74 -12.67 1.40
N CYS A 297 3.33 -11.49 1.46
CA CYS A 297 3.06 -10.55 2.54
C CYS A 297 2.97 -9.10 2.06
N ILE A 298 2.30 -8.27 2.87
CA ILE A 298 2.47 -6.81 2.85
C ILE A 298 3.44 -6.41 3.96
N CYS A 299 4.12 -5.28 3.79
CA CYS A 299 5.08 -4.79 4.76
C CYS A 299 4.91 -3.28 5.01
N ALA A 300 5.19 -2.88 6.25
CA ALA A 300 5.14 -1.49 6.71
C ALA A 300 6.18 -1.26 7.79
N PHE A 301 6.44 0.01 8.12
CA PHE A 301 7.20 0.33 9.32
C PHE A 301 6.25 0.33 10.53
N GLY A 302 6.74 -0.14 11.67
CA GLY A 302 5.97 -0.07 12.91
C GLY A 302 5.98 1.35 13.50
N SER A 303 5.31 1.50 14.64
CA SER A 303 5.30 2.76 15.41
C SER A 303 6.70 3.17 15.87
N ASP A 304 7.52 2.18 16.22
CA ASP A 304 8.92 2.41 16.57
C ASP A 304 9.73 2.56 15.28
N ARG A 305 10.55 3.62 15.20
CA ARG A 305 11.28 4.01 13.98
C ARG A 305 12.19 2.91 13.41
N ASN A 306 12.59 1.96 14.26
CA ASN A 306 13.48 0.87 13.93
C ASN A 306 12.77 -0.49 13.85
N THR A 307 11.46 -0.48 13.55
CA THR A 307 10.66 -1.70 13.39
C THR A 307 10.05 -1.85 12.01
N ILE A 308 9.95 -3.09 11.55
CA ILE A 308 9.27 -3.47 10.32
C ILE A 308 8.27 -4.55 10.65
N VAL A 309 7.08 -4.43 10.10
CA VAL A 309 6.01 -5.41 10.23
C VAL A 309 5.75 -6.06 8.89
N ALA A 310 5.51 -7.37 8.90
CA ALA A 310 4.99 -8.13 7.76
C ALA A 310 3.73 -8.89 8.15
N ILE A 311 2.70 -8.74 7.31
CA ILE A 311 1.41 -9.43 7.44
C ILE A 311 1.28 -10.37 6.25
N CYS A 312 1.19 -11.66 6.53
CA CYS A 312 1.33 -12.71 5.53
C CYS A 312 -0.02 -13.37 5.21
N ALA A 313 -0.11 -13.91 4.00
CA ALA A 313 -1.30 -14.56 3.47
C ALA A 313 -1.63 -15.90 4.16
N ASP A 314 -0.66 -16.52 4.80
CA ASP A 314 -0.81 -17.74 5.59
C ASP A 314 -1.44 -17.49 6.97
N GLY A 315 -1.62 -16.23 7.39
CA GLY A 315 -2.10 -15.87 8.71
C GLY A 315 -0.98 -15.46 9.69
N SER A 316 0.27 -15.48 9.23
CA SER A 316 1.43 -15.10 10.04
C SER A 316 1.62 -13.58 10.10
N TYR A 317 1.87 -13.07 11.30
CA TYR A 317 2.33 -11.71 11.59
C TYR A 317 3.77 -11.78 12.09
N TYR A 318 4.64 -10.92 11.56
CA TYR A 318 6.02 -10.77 12.02
C TYR A 318 6.32 -9.30 12.31
N LYS A 319 6.92 -9.04 13.46
CA LYS A 319 7.59 -7.77 13.78
C LYS A 319 9.08 -8.01 13.90
N TYR A 320 9.87 -7.23 13.18
CA TYR A 320 11.32 -7.23 13.25
C TYR A 320 11.80 -5.90 13.81
N ILE A 321 12.82 -5.95 14.65
CA ILE A 321 13.59 -4.77 15.09
C ILE A 321 14.91 -4.80 14.34
N PHE A 322 15.35 -3.63 13.89
CA PHE A 322 16.66 -3.43 13.28
C PHE A 322 17.48 -2.38 14.02
N ASP A 323 18.80 -2.50 13.96
CA ASP A 323 19.73 -1.49 14.51
C ASP A 323 20.30 -0.58 13.40
N GLN A 324 21.18 0.34 13.80
CA GLN A 324 21.81 1.30 12.89
C GLN A 324 22.75 0.62 11.87
N ASP A 325 23.28 -0.56 12.20
CA ASP A 325 24.15 -1.35 11.33
C ASP A 325 23.36 -2.23 10.36
N GLY A 326 22.01 -2.19 10.44
CA GLY A 326 21.11 -3.00 9.61
C GLY A 326 20.98 -4.44 10.07
N LYS A 327 21.50 -4.80 11.26
CA LYS A 327 21.27 -6.11 11.84
C LYS A 327 19.83 -6.17 12.33
N CYS A 328 19.14 -7.23 11.96
CA CYS A 328 17.72 -7.42 12.26
C CYS A 328 17.49 -8.65 13.11
N SER A 329 16.53 -8.57 14.02
CA SER A 329 16.04 -9.69 14.81
C SER A 329 14.51 -9.69 14.84
N ARG A 330 13.91 -10.87 14.96
CA ARG A 330 12.46 -11.01 15.10
C ARG A 330 12.07 -10.69 16.55
N ASP A 331 11.24 -9.67 16.72
CA ASP A 331 10.71 -9.20 17.99
C ASP A 331 9.41 -9.92 18.37
N THR A 332 8.48 -10.02 17.40
CA THR A 332 7.17 -10.62 17.64
C THR A 332 6.79 -11.54 16.49
N PHE A 333 6.14 -12.65 16.82
CA PHE A 333 5.46 -13.54 15.89
C PHE A 333 4.07 -13.83 16.43
N SER A 334 3.07 -13.87 15.55
CA SER A 334 1.74 -14.34 15.93
C SER A 334 0.97 -14.90 14.73
N GLN A 335 0.02 -15.79 14.99
CA GLN A 335 -0.98 -16.23 14.01
C GLN A 335 -2.21 -15.32 14.17
N TYR A 336 -2.24 -14.21 13.42
CA TYR A 336 -3.23 -13.14 13.67
C TYR A 336 -4.68 -13.56 13.37
N LEU A 337 -4.87 -14.56 12.51
CA LEU A 337 -6.20 -15.10 12.21
C LEU A 337 -6.74 -16.01 13.32
N GLU A 338 -5.86 -16.51 14.20
CA GLU A 338 -6.18 -17.39 15.33
C GLU A 338 -6.26 -16.63 16.66
N MET A 339 -6.00 -15.32 16.65
CA MET A 339 -6.19 -14.48 17.84
C MET A 339 -7.66 -14.52 18.24
N THR A 340 -7.96 -15.24 19.32
CA THR A 340 -9.22 -15.11 20.03
C THR A 340 -9.11 -13.93 20.98
N ASP A 341 -10.15 -13.11 21.10
CA ASP A 341 -10.24 -12.12 22.17
C ASP A 341 -10.11 -12.85 23.51
N ASP A 342 -8.96 -12.74 24.16
CA ASP A 342 -8.86 -12.95 25.60
C ASP A 342 -9.77 -11.89 26.24
N LYS A 343 -10.95 -12.35 26.68
CA LYS A 343 -12.02 -11.55 27.30
C LYS A 343 -11.54 -10.73 28.49
#